data_AF-A0A7W8E600-F1
#
_entry.id   AF-A0A7W8E600-F1
#
_cell.length_a   1.000
_cell.length_b   1.000
_cell.length_c   1.000
_cell.angle_alpha   90.00
_cell.angle_beta   90.00
_cell.angle_gamma   90.00
#
_symmetry.space_group_name_H-M   'P 1'
#
loop_
_entity.id
_entity.type
_entity.pdbx_description
1 polymer ?
#
loop_
_entity_poly.entity_id
_entity_poly.type
_entity_poly.pdbx_seq_one_letter_code
_entity_poly.pdbx_strand_id
1 'polypeptide(L)'
;MATIDQAESGFRLDLFAIFPQDNWVAGLYWLFLTASATLVLGLGTRISSIIVFLGLNTLNQRIPLILHGGDTFLRSAGFFMVFASSGAVFSVDNWLRSIRTPSGRQSTRLISPWPLRLIQCQLAILYLASFWWKAKGSTWWDGSALFYVLHLREVRQFPIPQLFYNVWLLRFGSWGALAFELLFPCLVWFRRFRKPVLVCGLLFHLTLEYALNIPMFQWDVLSAYVPFLEF
;
A
#
# COMPACT_ATOMS: atom_id res chain seq x y z
N MET A 1 18.83 15.10 15.55
CA MET A 1 17.44 15.60 15.66
C MET A 1 17.26 16.95 14.95
N ALA A 2 18.21 17.90 15.04
CA ALA A 2 18.10 19.24 14.42
C ALA A 2 18.07 19.31 12.88
N THR A 3 18.40 18.24 12.15
CA THR A 3 18.51 18.27 10.67
C THR A 3 17.21 17.94 9.93
N ILE A 4 16.26 17.22 10.55
CA ILE A 4 15.01 16.81 9.89
C ILE A 4 13.90 17.87 10.03
N ASP A 5 13.93 18.68 11.09
CA ASP A 5 12.97 19.78 11.28
C ASP A 5 13.28 21.01 10.41
N GLN A 6 14.53 21.14 9.93
CA GLN A 6 14.90 22.20 9.00
C GLN A 6 14.56 21.87 7.53
N ALA A 7 14.35 20.59 7.20
CA ALA A 7 14.14 20.14 5.82
C ALA A 7 12.68 20.22 5.34
N GLU A 8 11.71 20.12 6.26
CA GLU A 8 10.27 20.21 5.93
C GLU A 8 9.55 21.04 7.00
N SER A 9 9.18 22.29 6.66
CA SER A 9 8.40 23.17 7.54
C SER A 9 6.91 22.83 7.43
N GLY A 10 6.34 22.18 8.45
CA GLY A 10 4.91 21.84 8.48
C GLY A 10 4.45 21.15 9.78
N PHE A 11 3.13 21.05 9.98
CA PHE A 11 2.56 20.33 11.12
C PHE A 11 2.83 18.82 11.01
N ARG A 12 3.52 18.26 12.00
CA ARG A 12 3.86 16.83 12.07
C ARG A 12 3.02 16.14 13.15
N LEU A 13 2.25 15.13 12.74
CA LEU A 13 1.66 14.16 13.68
C LEU A 13 2.73 13.15 14.09
N ASP A 14 3.52 13.53 15.09
CA ASP A 14 4.56 12.68 15.69
C ASP A 14 4.35 12.56 17.20
N LEU A 15 3.89 11.40 17.66
CA LEU A 15 3.72 11.12 19.09
C LEU A 15 5.05 11.06 19.85
N PHE A 16 6.17 10.82 19.16
CA PHE A 16 7.48 10.80 19.80
C PHE A 16 8.03 12.19 20.13
N ALA A 17 7.65 13.22 19.37
CA ALA A 17 8.01 14.60 19.67
C ALA A 17 7.45 15.06 21.03
N ILE A 18 6.35 14.45 21.49
CA ILE A 18 5.71 14.74 22.77
C ILE A 18 6.43 14.02 23.94
N PHE A 19 7.08 12.87 23.68
CA PHE A 19 7.70 12.03 24.73
C PHE A 19 9.07 11.46 24.28
N PRO A 20 10.19 12.17 24.52
CA PRO A 20 11.51 11.83 23.96
C PRO A 20 12.32 10.74 24.69
N GLN A 21 11.79 10.05 25.71
CA GLN A 21 12.55 9.04 26.47
C GLN A 21 12.50 7.63 25.83
N ASP A 22 13.63 6.91 25.86
CA ASP A 22 13.84 5.62 25.17
C ASP A 22 12.82 4.52 25.50
N ASN A 23 12.33 4.46 26.75
CA ASN A 23 11.36 3.44 27.17
C ASN A 23 9.99 3.59 26.48
N TRP A 24 9.61 4.80 26.05
CA TRP A 24 8.35 5.04 25.35
C TRP A 24 8.40 4.63 23.88
N VAL A 25 9.60 4.56 23.30
CA VAL A 25 9.79 4.10 21.91
C VAL A 25 9.41 2.64 21.78
N ALA A 26 9.93 1.80 22.65
CA ALA A 26 9.56 0.38 22.71
C ALA A 26 8.06 0.21 23.00
N GLY A 27 7.51 0.99 23.94
CA GLY A 27 6.08 0.93 24.28
C GLY A 27 5.17 1.27 23.10
N LEU A 28 5.45 2.36 22.38
CA LEU A 28 4.68 2.77 21.20
C LEU A 28 4.83 1.77 20.04
N TYR A 29 6.01 1.18 19.88
CA TYR A 29 6.24 0.11 18.90
C TYR A 29 5.44 -1.15 19.21
N TRP A 30 5.46 -1.63 20.46
CA TRP A 30 4.66 -2.79 20.88
C TRP A 30 3.16 -2.52 20.79
N LEU A 31 2.73 -1.30 21.12
CA LEU A 31 1.35 -0.87 20.96
C LEU A 31 0.94 -0.92 19.48
N PHE A 32 1.78 -0.39 18.58
CA PHE A 32 1.55 -0.43 17.14
C PHE A 32 1.49 -1.86 16.60
N LEU A 33 2.42 -2.73 17.00
CA LEU A 33 2.43 -4.15 16.60
C LEU A 33 1.18 -4.87 17.08
N THR A 34 0.82 -4.69 18.35
CA THR A 34 -0.37 -5.32 18.94
C THR A 34 -1.63 -4.83 18.24
N ALA A 35 -1.76 -3.53 18.01
CA ALA A 35 -2.89 -2.94 17.29
C ALA A 35 -2.96 -3.43 15.83
N SER A 36 -1.82 -3.65 15.18
CA SER A 36 -1.77 -4.21 13.83
C SER A 36 -2.27 -5.67 13.82
N ALA A 37 -1.81 -6.48 14.76
CA ALA A 37 -2.25 -7.87 14.92
C ALA A 37 -3.76 -7.97 15.24
N THR A 38 -4.26 -7.15 16.16
CA THR A 38 -5.69 -7.13 16.49
C THR A 38 -6.52 -6.58 15.34
N LEU A 39 -6.01 -5.64 14.54
CA LEU A 39 -6.68 -5.16 13.34
C LEU A 39 -6.82 -6.25 12.28
N VAL A 40 -5.77 -7.05 12.04
CA VAL A 40 -5.81 -8.20 11.11
C VAL A 40 -6.86 -9.23 11.54
N LEU A 41 -6.96 -9.51 12.84
CA LEU A 41 -7.97 -10.40 13.39
C LEU A 41 -9.38 -9.76 13.41
N GLY A 42 -9.49 -8.44 13.24
CA GLY A 42 -10.74 -7.70 13.41
C GLY A 42 -11.23 -7.69 14.85
N LEU A 43 -10.31 -7.56 15.83
CA LEU A 43 -10.59 -7.36 17.24
C LEU A 43 -10.40 -5.88 17.60
N GLY A 44 -11.44 -5.27 18.21
CA GLY A 44 -11.42 -3.85 18.55
C GLY A 44 -11.22 -2.96 17.32
N THR A 45 -11.78 -3.36 16.17
CA THR A 45 -11.37 -2.93 14.82
C THR A 45 -11.20 -1.41 14.68
N ARG A 46 -12.15 -0.63 15.21
CA ARG A 46 -12.12 0.84 15.15
C ARG A 46 -10.93 1.42 15.94
N ILE A 47 -10.72 0.94 17.17
CA ILE A 47 -9.63 1.42 18.03
C ILE A 47 -8.29 0.98 17.44
N SER A 48 -8.18 -0.29 17.06
CA SER A 48 -6.99 -0.86 16.42
C SER A 48 -6.60 -0.07 15.16
N SER A 49 -7.55 0.26 14.28
CA SER A 49 -7.29 1.06 13.08
C SER A 49 -6.79 2.49 13.37
N ILE A 50 -7.29 3.14 14.41
CA ILE A 50 -6.84 4.48 14.83
C ILE A 50 -5.40 4.40 15.32
N ILE A 51 -5.09 3.43 16.19
CA ILE A 51 -3.74 3.25 16.73
C ILE A 51 -2.75 2.91 15.61
N VAL A 52 -3.13 2.03 14.67
CA VAL A 52 -2.31 1.71 13.48
C VAL A 52 -2.07 2.95 12.64
N PHE A 53 -3.09 3.76 12.34
CA PHE A 53 -2.92 5.00 11.59
C PHE A 53 -1.96 5.97 12.27
N LEU A 54 -2.11 6.18 13.59
CA LEU A 54 -1.22 7.06 14.36
C LEU A 54 0.21 6.51 14.41
N GLY A 55 0.37 5.20 14.61
CA GLY A 55 1.66 4.52 14.62
C GLY A 55 2.37 4.62 13.26
N LEU A 56 1.66 4.40 12.15
CA LEU A 56 2.22 4.58 10.81
C LEU A 56 2.71 6.02 10.59
N ASN A 57 1.95 7.04 10.97
CA ASN A 57 2.40 8.42 10.85
C ASN A 57 3.64 8.70 11.69
N THR A 58 3.63 8.24 12.94
CA THR A 58 4.70 8.47 13.91
C THR A 58 6.00 7.77 13.49
N LEU A 59 5.93 6.50 13.07
CA LEU A 59 7.11 5.73 12.62
C LEU A 59 7.72 6.31 11.34
N ASN A 60 6.89 6.74 10.40
CA ASN A 60 7.36 7.34 9.16
C ASN A 60 8.13 8.67 9.39
N GLN A 61 7.70 9.48 10.37
CA GLN A 61 8.40 10.73 10.69
C GLN A 61 9.80 10.51 11.31
N ARG A 62 10.04 9.33 11.91
CA ARG A 62 11.34 9.02 12.53
C ARG A 62 12.45 8.73 11.54
N ILE A 63 12.14 8.07 10.40
CA ILE A 63 13.15 7.67 9.42
C ILE A 63 12.66 7.97 7.99
N PRO A 64 12.54 9.26 7.61
CA PRO A 64 12.04 9.64 6.29
C PRO A 64 12.95 9.16 5.13
N LEU A 65 14.23 8.90 5.41
CA LEU A 65 15.24 8.55 4.41
C LEU A 65 15.08 7.16 3.79
N ILE A 66 14.32 6.26 4.43
CA ILE A 66 14.10 4.89 3.93
C ILE A 66 12.71 4.70 3.33
N LEU A 67 11.88 5.76 3.31
CA LEU A 67 10.50 5.66 2.87
C LEU A 67 10.37 5.62 1.36
N HIS A 68 9.30 4.97 0.90
CA HIS A 68 8.92 4.93 -0.50
C HIS A 68 7.43 5.22 -0.68
N GLY A 69 6.95 5.21 -1.93
CA GLY A 69 5.55 5.51 -2.25
C GLY A 69 4.53 4.59 -1.56
N GLY A 70 4.91 3.36 -1.22
CA GLY A 70 4.09 2.38 -0.51
C GLY A 70 3.71 2.82 0.90
N ASP A 71 4.66 3.37 1.67
CA ASP A 71 4.40 3.89 3.01
C ASP A 71 3.43 5.08 2.99
N THR A 72 3.55 5.92 1.97
CA THR A 72 2.65 7.06 1.75
C THR A 72 1.24 6.55 1.47
N PHE A 73 1.12 5.57 0.57
CA PHE A 73 -0.15 4.90 0.29
C PHE A 73 -0.73 4.24 1.55
N LEU A 74 0.06 3.46 2.29
CA LEU A 74 -0.37 2.74 3.48
C LEU A 74 -0.86 3.69 4.58
N ARG A 75 -0.19 4.82 4.79
CA ARG A 75 -0.65 5.88 5.71
C ARG A 75 -1.99 6.48 5.27
N SER A 76 -2.11 6.83 3.99
CA SER A 76 -3.33 7.46 3.47
C SER A 76 -4.51 6.47 3.41
N ALA A 77 -4.27 5.20 3.13
CA ALA A 77 -5.27 4.13 3.19
C ALA A 77 -5.64 3.80 4.64
N GLY A 78 -4.66 3.77 5.54
CA GLY A 78 -4.85 3.59 6.99
C GLY A 78 -5.78 4.64 7.60
N PHE A 79 -5.72 5.88 7.13
CA PHE A 79 -6.68 6.92 7.52
C PHE A 79 -8.11 6.54 7.16
N PHE A 80 -8.36 6.10 5.93
CA PHE A 80 -9.69 5.70 5.50
C PHE A 80 -10.16 4.39 6.14
N MET A 81 -9.24 3.49 6.49
CA MET A 81 -9.53 2.29 7.27
C MET A 81 -10.12 2.60 8.64
N VAL A 82 -9.81 3.74 9.25
CA VAL A 82 -10.47 4.19 10.48
C VAL A 82 -11.99 4.29 10.27
N PHE A 83 -12.41 4.79 9.11
CA PHE A 83 -13.82 4.99 8.78
C PHE A 83 -14.48 3.77 8.13
N ALA A 84 -13.68 2.86 7.59
CA ALA A 84 -14.15 1.60 7.01
C ALA A 84 -14.78 0.71 8.08
N SER A 85 -15.88 0.05 7.74
CA SER A 85 -16.49 -0.98 8.60
C SER A 85 -15.86 -2.36 8.34
N SER A 86 -14.53 -2.45 8.41
CA SER A 86 -13.78 -3.69 8.15
C SER A 86 -14.14 -4.82 9.14
N GLY A 87 -14.62 -4.47 10.33
CA GLY A 87 -15.05 -5.42 11.36
C GLY A 87 -16.48 -5.97 11.20
N ALA A 88 -17.16 -5.76 10.06
CA ALA A 88 -18.59 -6.06 9.92
C ALA A 88 -18.93 -7.52 9.61
N VAL A 89 -18.06 -8.25 8.91
CA VAL A 89 -18.35 -9.61 8.41
C VAL A 89 -17.33 -10.62 8.93
N PHE A 90 -16.12 -10.63 8.36
CA PHE A 90 -15.02 -11.52 8.74
C PHE A 90 -14.15 -10.87 9.82
N SER A 91 -14.62 -10.90 11.07
CA SER A 91 -13.91 -10.32 12.21
C SER A 91 -14.20 -11.06 13.51
N VAL A 92 -13.24 -11.05 14.43
CA VAL A 92 -13.44 -11.53 15.81
C VAL A 92 -14.53 -10.71 16.51
N ASP A 93 -14.61 -9.40 16.25
CA ASP A 93 -15.67 -8.52 16.77
C ASP A 93 -17.08 -9.02 16.42
N ASN A 94 -17.29 -9.43 15.16
CA ASN A 94 -18.59 -9.94 14.70
C ASN A 94 -18.87 -11.34 15.25
N TRP A 95 -17.85 -12.20 15.31
CA TRP A 95 -17.96 -13.54 15.90
C TRP A 95 -18.35 -13.48 17.39
N LEU A 96 -17.67 -12.66 18.19
CA LEU A 96 -17.99 -12.45 19.61
C LEU A 96 -19.40 -11.87 19.80
N ARG A 97 -19.84 -10.98 18.91
CA ARG A 97 -21.22 -10.45 18.93
C ARG A 97 -22.24 -11.55 18.62
N SER A 98 -21.96 -12.40 17.62
CA SER A 98 -22.85 -13.50 17.23
C SER A 98 -23.05 -14.51 18.37
N ILE A 99 -22.03 -14.76 19.18
CA ILE A 99 -22.13 -15.64 20.36
C ILE A 99 -22.99 -14.98 21.45
N ARG A 100 -22.81 -13.68 21.70
CA ARG A 100 -23.50 -12.96 22.79
C ARG A 100 -24.96 -12.66 22.50
N THR A 101 -25.34 -12.48 21.23
CA THR A 101 -26.72 -12.24 20.81
C THR A 101 -27.12 -13.23 19.72
N PRO A 102 -27.54 -14.46 20.09
CA PRO A 102 -27.89 -15.52 19.14
C PRO A 102 -29.18 -15.26 18.35
N SER A 103 -29.94 -14.21 18.69
CA SER A 103 -31.23 -13.88 18.08
C SER A 103 -31.09 -13.39 16.63
N GLY A 104 -30.84 -14.33 15.72
CA GLY A 104 -31.56 -14.52 14.46
C GLY A 104 -31.99 -13.28 13.68
N ARG A 105 -31.04 -12.45 13.26
CA ARG A 105 -31.03 -11.75 11.96
C ARG A 105 -29.72 -10.97 11.91
N GLN A 106 -28.78 -11.40 11.07
CA GLN A 106 -27.83 -10.43 10.52
C GLN A 106 -28.71 -9.40 9.80
N SER A 107 -29.03 -8.29 10.47
CA SER A 107 -29.61 -7.17 9.75
C SER A 107 -28.61 -6.85 8.65
N THR A 108 -29.07 -6.87 7.40
CA THR A 108 -28.27 -6.44 6.25
C THR A 108 -27.96 -4.97 6.49
N ARG A 109 -26.90 -4.70 7.25
CA ARG A 109 -26.52 -3.35 7.63
C ARG A 109 -26.01 -2.71 6.36
N LEU A 110 -26.78 -1.76 5.84
CA LEU A 110 -26.33 -0.92 4.75
C LEU A 110 -25.10 -0.16 5.24
N ILE A 111 -23.94 -0.56 4.71
CA ILE A 111 -22.65 0.04 4.99
C ILE A 111 -22.36 0.99 3.84
N SER A 112 -21.99 2.23 4.17
CA SER A 112 -21.56 3.16 3.13
C SER A 112 -20.19 2.74 2.58
N PRO A 113 -20.03 2.60 1.26
CA PRO A 113 -18.79 2.11 0.65
C PRO A 113 -17.72 3.20 0.50
N TRP A 114 -18.00 4.45 0.92
CA TRP A 114 -17.12 5.59 0.64
C TRP A 114 -15.65 5.41 1.07
N PRO A 115 -15.31 4.83 2.25
CA PRO A 115 -13.90 4.69 2.64
C PRO A 115 -13.17 3.71 1.70
N LEU A 116 -13.86 2.63 1.32
CA LEU A 116 -13.35 1.64 0.38
C LEU A 116 -13.13 2.26 -1.01
N ARG A 117 -14.08 3.08 -1.48
CA ARG A 117 -13.95 3.81 -2.75
C ARG A 117 -12.77 4.77 -2.74
N LEU A 118 -12.51 5.45 -1.63
CA LEU A 118 -11.35 6.35 -1.54
C LEU A 118 -10.03 5.58 -1.53
N ILE A 119 -9.95 4.41 -0.90
CA ILE A 119 -8.77 3.53 -1.00
C ILE A 119 -8.54 3.07 -2.45
N GLN A 120 -9.62 2.68 -3.15
CA GLN A 120 -9.57 2.34 -4.58
C GLN A 120 -9.09 3.52 -5.44
N CYS A 121 -9.59 4.72 -5.19
CA CYS A 121 -9.15 5.93 -5.89
C CYS A 121 -7.69 6.28 -5.58
N GLN A 122 -7.24 6.13 -4.33
CA GLN A 122 -5.83 6.33 -3.96
C GLN A 122 -4.92 5.40 -4.73
N LEU A 123 -5.31 4.13 -4.88
CA LEU A 123 -4.55 3.16 -5.68
C LEU A 123 -4.47 3.60 -7.14
N ALA A 124 -5.59 4.06 -7.73
CA ALA A 124 -5.60 4.58 -9.10
C ALA A 124 -4.69 5.82 -9.25
N ILE A 125 -4.71 6.74 -8.27
CA ILE A 125 -3.83 7.91 -8.24
C ILE A 125 -2.36 7.50 -8.12
N LEU A 126 -2.04 6.47 -7.31
CA LEU A 126 -0.68 5.95 -7.19
C LEU A 126 -0.13 5.49 -8.55
N TYR A 127 -0.91 4.72 -9.31
CA TYR A 127 -0.49 4.30 -10.66
C TYR A 127 -0.33 5.49 -11.61
N LEU A 128 -1.30 6.42 -11.63
CA LEU A 128 -1.22 7.62 -12.47
C LEU A 128 0.00 8.49 -12.12
N ALA A 129 0.31 8.65 -10.84
CA ALA A 129 1.48 9.39 -10.39
C ALA A 129 2.78 8.70 -10.80
N SER A 130 2.84 7.36 -10.70
CA SER A 130 3.99 6.59 -11.16
C SER A 130 4.20 6.73 -12.66
N PHE A 131 3.12 6.58 -13.45
CA PHE A 131 3.14 6.81 -14.89
C PHE A 131 3.62 8.22 -15.23
N TRP A 132 3.05 9.24 -14.57
CA TRP A 132 3.37 10.64 -14.84
C TRP A 132 4.85 10.95 -14.59
N TRP A 133 5.42 10.42 -13.52
CA TRP A 133 6.85 10.57 -13.23
C TRP A 133 7.73 9.85 -14.23
N LYS A 134 7.38 8.62 -14.64
CA LYS A 134 8.13 7.86 -15.65
C LYS A 134 8.03 8.49 -17.04
N ALA A 135 6.85 8.98 -17.42
CA ALA A 135 6.60 9.63 -18.71
C ALA A 135 7.41 10.92 -18.93
N LYS A 136 7.98 11.52 -17.87
CA LYS A 136 8.92 12.64 -18.01
C LYS A 136 10.34 12.21 -18.38
N GLY A 137 10.71 10.95 -18.15
CA GLY A 137 12.04 10.43 -18.42
C GLY A 137 12.17 9.92 -19.85
N SER A 138 13.17 10.39 -20.59
CA SER A 138 13.44 9.93 -21.97
C SER A 138 13.71 8.44 -22.07
N THR A 139 14.34 7.85 -21.05
CA THR A 139 14.68 6.41 -20.99
C THR A 139 13.47 5.49 -20.98
N TRP A 140 12.32 5.97 -20.50
CA TRP A 140 11.08 5.18 -20.56
C TRP A 140 10.48 5.17 -21.96
N TRP A 141 10.64 6.26 -22.72
CA TRP A 141 10.17 6.38 -24.09
C TRP A 141 11.06 5.64 -25.09
N ASP A 142 12.38 5.76 -24.96
CA ASP A 142 13.33 5.03 -25.81
C ASP A 142 13.44 3.52 -25.47
N GLY A 143 12.80 3.10 -24.37
CA GLY A 143 12.71 1.71 -23.91
C GLY A 143 13.97 1.19 -23.20
N SER A 144 14.90 2.07 -22.81
CA SER A 144 16.13 1.70 -22.09
C SER A 144 15.97 1.69 -20.56
N ALA A 145 14.85 2.15 -20.00
CA ALA A 145 14.67 2.27 -18.55
C ALA A 145 14.96 0.98 -17.77
N LEU A 146 14.37 -0.16 -18.17
CA LEU A 146 14.63 -1.44 -17.50
C LEU A 146 16.08 -1.91 -17.68
N PHE A 147 16.76 -1.55 -18.76
CA PHE A 147 18.18 -1.84 -18.89
C PHE A 147 18.96 -1.19 -17.75
N TYR A 148 18.75 0.10 -17.50
CA TYR A 148 19.43 0.79 -16.40
C TYR A 148 19.02 0.23 -15.03
N VAL A 149 17.71 0.09 -14.78
CA VAL A 149 17.19 -0.37 -13.49
C VAL A 149 17.75 -1.75 -13.12
N LEU A 150 17.76 -2.70 -14.05
CA LEU A 150 18.22 -4.05 -13.75
C LEU A 150 19.75 -4.15 -13.59
N HIS A 151 20.51 -3.16 -14.06
CA HIS A 151 21.98 -3.12 -13.94
C HIS A 151 22.47 -2.36 -12.70
N LEU A 152 21.59 -1.65 -12.00
CA LEU A 152 21.88 -1.09 -10.69
C LEU A 152 21.93 -2.22 -9.65
N ARG A 153 23.09 -2.42 -9.04
CA ARG A 153 23.31 -3.52 -8.09
C ARG A 153 22.63 -3.26 -6.75
N GLU A 154 22.44 -1.99 -6.42
CA GLU A 154 21.88 -1.48 -5.18
C GLU A 154 20.38 -1.80 -5.05
N VAL A 155 19.67 -1.86 -6.19
CA VAL A 155 18.22 -2.10 -6.22
C VAL A 155 17.86 -3.52 -6.64
N ARG A 156 18.81 -4.36 -7.04
CA ARG A 156 18.53 -5.73 -7.47
C ARG A 156 18.35 -6.64 -6.26
N GLN A 157 17.28 -7.44 -6.23
CA GLN A 157 17.00 -8.37 -5.14
C GLN A 157 17.51 -9.78 -5.43
N PHE A 158 16.98 -10.45 -6.46
CA PHE A 158 17.37 -11.80 -6.84
C PHE A 158 18.09 -11.87 -8.21
N PRO A 159 18.82 -12.96 -8.49
CA PRO A 159 19.45 -13.17 -9.79
C PRO A 159 18.41 -13.26 -10.92
N ILE A 160 18.57 -12.44 -11.96
CA ILE A 160 17.68 -12.45 -13.12
C ILE A 160 18.28 -13.36 -14.20
N PRO A 161 17.53 -14.32 -14.78
CA PRO A 161 18.04 -15.18 -15.84
C PRO A 161 18.53 -14.40 -17.07
N GLN A 162 19.57 -14.92 -17.73
CA GLN A 162 20.23 -14.23 -18.86
C GLN A 162 19.29 -13.87 -20.02
N LEU A 163 18.25 -14.69 -20.24
CA LEU A 163 17.24 -14.43 -21.26
C LEU A 163 16.57 -13.04 -21.10
N PHE A 164 16.35 -12.59 -19.88
CA PHE A 164 15.67 -11.31 -19.60
C PHE A 164 16.53 -10.08 -19.85
N TYR A 165 17.84 -10.25 -20.09
CA TYR A 165 18.72 -9.17 -20.56
C TYR A 165 18.66 -8.95 -22.07
N ASN A 166 17.77 -9.65 -22.78
CA ASN A 166 17.51 -9.39 -24.19
C ASN A 166 16.95 -7.97 -24.39
N VAL A 167 17.54 -7.21 -25.32
CA VAL A 167 17.18 -5.81 -25.60
C VAL A 167 15.69 -5.60 -25.88
N TRP A 168 15.04 -6.52 -26.59
CA TRP A 168 13.64 -6.41 -26.92
C TRP A 168 12.74 -6.65 -25.71
N LEU A 169 13.09 -7.63 -24.86
CA LEU A 169 12.35 -7.86 -23.61
C LEU A 169 12.43 -6.66 -22.66
N LEU A 170 13.61 -6.04 -22.56
CA LEU A 170 13.80 -4.83 -21.74
C LEU A 170 13.00 -3.64 -22.27
N ARG A 171 12.96 -3.46 -23.60
CA ARG A 171 12.14 -2.42 -24.25
C ARG A 171 10.65 -2.64 -24.02
N PHE A 172 10.17 -3.85 -24.31
CA PHE A 172 8.77 -4.20 -24.10
C PHE A 172 8.36 -4.12 -22.63
N GLY A 173 9.24 -4.49 -21.70
CA GLY A 173 8.99 -4.32 -20.28
C GLY A 173 8.92 -2.85 -19.85
N SER A 174 9.80 -1.99 -20.41
CA SER A 174 9.80 -0.55 -20.12
C SER A 174 8.50 0.12 -20.59
N TRP A 175 8.08 -0.14 -21.82
CA TRP A 175 6.80 0.35 -22.35
C TRP A 175 5.61 -0.33 -21.68
N GLY A 176 5.73 -1.61 -21.33
CA GLY A 176 4.72 -2.38 -20.63
C GLY A 176 4.41 -1.79 -19.25
N ALA A 177 5.43 -1.35 -18.51
CA ALA A 177 5.24 -0.63 -17.25
C ALA A 177 4.45 0.67 -17.44
N LEU A 178 4.84 1.52 -18.41
CA LEU A 178 4.09 2.74 -18.73
C LEU A 178 2.64 2.44 -19.14
N ALA A 179 2.44 1.48 -20.03
CA ALA A 179 1.12 1.10 -20.51
C ALA A 179 0.25 0.58 -19.36
N PHE A 180 0.78 -0.30 -18.52
CA PHE A 180 0.05 -0.84 -17.38
C PHE A 180 -0.34 0.26 -16.38
N GLU A 181 0.59 1.11 -16.00
CA GLU A 181 0.36 2.19 -15.02
C GLU A 181 -0.64 3.24 -15.52
N LEU A 182 -0.72 3.46 -16.84
CA LEU A 182 -1.75 4.31 -17.44
C LEU A 182 -3.10 3.60 -17.56
N LEU A 183 -3.11 2.33 -17.98
CA LEU A 183 -4.34 1.60 -18.29
C LEU A 183 -5.06 1.09 -17.04
N PHE A 184 -4.34 0.65 -16.01
CA PHE A 184 -4.93 0.18 -14.75
C PHE A 184 -5.98 1.15 -14.16
N PRO A 185 -5.66 2.43 -13.90
CA PRO A 185 -6.58 3.37 -13.28
C PRO A 185 -7.80 3.69 -14.15
N CYS A 186 -7.75 3.43 -15.47
CA CYS A 186 -8.89 3.58 -16.36
C CYS A 186 -9.74 2.30 -16.42
N LEU A 187 -9.10 1.15 -16.58
CA LEU A 187 -9.78 -0.11 -16.91
C LEU A 187 -10.36 -0.84 -15.69
N VAL A 188 -9.78 -0.67 -14.50
CA VAL A 188 -10.17 -1.43 -13.29
C VAL A 188 -11.65 -1.20 -12.89
N TRP A 189 -12.23 -0.05 -13.26
CA TRP A 189 -13.61 0.29 -12.95
C TRP A 189 -14.62 -0.48 -13.79
N PHE A 190 -14.25 -0.88 -15.00
CA PHE A 190 -15.11 -1.60 -15.92
C PHE A 190 -15.15 -3.09 -15.59
N ARG A 191 -16.34 -3.62 -15.28
CA ARG A 191 -16.52 -5.03 -14.88
C ARG A 191 -15.86 -6.05 -15.83
N ARG A 192 -15.90 -5.79 -17.14
CA ARG A 192 -15.28 -6.64 -18.17
C ARG A 192 -13.76 -6.74 -18.03
N PHE A 193 -13.10 -5.63 -17.69
CA PHE A 193 -11.64 -5.54 -17.66
C PHE A 193 -11.04 -5.69 -16.27
N ARG A 194 -11.85 -5.55 -15.22
CA ARG A 194 -11.38 -5.55 -13.84
C ARG A 194 -10.54 -6.77 -13.48
N LYS A 195 -11.08 -7.99 -13.60
CA LYS A 195 -10.35 -9.22 -13.23
C LYS A 195 -9.08 -9.40 -14.07
N PRO A 196 -9.10 -9.27 -15.41
CA PRO A 196 -7.89 -9.31 -16.22
C PRO A 196 -6.82 -8.31 -15.76
N VAL A 197 -7.19 -7.05 -15.50
CA VAL A 197 -6.26 -5.99 -15.09
C VAL A 197 -5.69 -6.25 -13.70
N LEU A 198 -6.48 -6.77 -12.76
CA LEU A 198 -5.99 -7.18 -11.44
C LEU A 198 -5.02 -8.36 -11.52
N VAL A 199 -5.26 -9.34 -12.41
CA VAL A 199 -4.32 -10.46 -12.62
C VAL A 199 -3.03 -9.97 -13.28
N CYS A 200 -3.12 -9.12 -14.30
CA CYS A 200 -1.94 -8.49 -14.90
C CYS A 200 -1.14 -7.70 -13.87
N GLY A 201 -1.83 -6.95 -13.00
CA GLY A 201 -1.21 -6.21 -11.91
C GLY A 201 -0.56 -7.11 -10.87
N LEU A 202 -1.19 -8.22 -10.50
CA LEU A 202 -0.59 -9.23 -9.63
C LEU A 202 0.75 -9.73 -10.19
N LEU A 203 0.76 -10.14 -11.47
CA LEU A 203 1.98 -10.62 -12.13
C LEU A 203 3.04 -9.52 -12.26
N PHE A 204 2.62 -8.28 -12.55
CA PHE A 204 3.49 -7.12 -12.61
C PHE A 204 4.20 -6.90 -11.27
N HIS A 205 3.45 -6.84 -10.16
CA HIS A 205 4.00 -6.63 -8.82
C HIS A 205 4.85 -7.79 -8.33
N LEU A 206 4.47 -9.05 -8.60
CA LEU A 206 5.29 -10.21 -8.25
C LEU A 206 6.61 -10.25 -9.03
N THR A 207 6.61 -9.80 -10.29
CA THR A 207 7.84 -9.68 -11.08
C THR A 207 8.75 -8.60 -10.49
N LEU A 208 8.19 -7.46 -10.08
CA LEU A 208 8.95 -6.40 -9.43
C LEU A 208 9.46 -6.81 -8.05
N GLU A 209 8.66 -7.51 -7.24
CA GLU A 209 9.06 -8.05 -5.93
C GLU A 209 10.25 -9.02 -6.04
N TYR A 210 10.28 -9.81 -7.11
CA TYR A 210 11.42 -10.69 -7.37
C TYR A 210 12.65 -9.92 -7.83
N ALA A 211 12.49 -8.96 -8.74
CA ALA A 211 13.60 -8.30 -9.40
C ALA A 211 14.21 -7.17 -8.55
N LEU A 212 13.39 -6.39 -7.85
CA LEU A 212 13.75 -5.12 -7.24
C LEU A 212 13.56 -5.15 -5.73
N ASN A 213 14.59 -4.71 -5.01
CA ASN A 213 14.57 -4.55 -3.57
C ASN A 213 13.89 -3.22 -3.19
N ILE A 214 12.56 -3.23 -3.23
CA ILE A 214 11.70 -2.15 -2.73
C ILE A 214 10.81 -2.79 -1.65
N PRO A 215 11.30 -2.89 -0.41
CA PRO A 215 10.66 -3.70 0.63
C PRO A 215 9.20 -3.32 0.82
N MET A 216 8.28 -4.29 0.96
CA MET A 216 6.85 -4.07 1.25
C MET A 216 6.01 -3.33 0.20
N PHE A 217 6.57 -2.48 -0.66
CA PHE A 217 5.81 -1.70 -1.64
C PHE A 217 4.86 -2.55 -2.48
N GLN A 218 5.34 -3.68 -3.01
CA GLN A 218 4.53 -4.54 -3.88
C GLN A 218 3.37 -5.16 -3.09
N TRP A 219 3.61 -5.58 -1.85
CA TRP A 219 2.60 -6.16 -0.97
C TRP A 219 1.54 -5.15 -0.52
N ASP A 220 1.96 -3.91 -0.21
CA ASP A 220 1.04 -2.82 0.15
C ASP A 220 0.07 -2.55 -1.00
N VAL A 221 0.58 -2.44 -2.22
CA VAL A 221 -0.22 -2.21 -3.43
C VAL A 221 -1.15 -3.40 -3.71
N LEU A 222 -0.67 -4.63 -3.61
CA LEU A 222 -1.48 -5.84 -3.84
C LEU A 222 -2.57 -6.03 -2.80
N SER A 223 -2.34 -5.63 -1.54
CA SER A 223 -3.39 -5.67 -0.51
C SER A 223 -4.62 -4.84 -0.92
N ALA A 224 -4.39 -3.72 -1.64
CA ALA A 224 -5.42 -2.83 -2.12
C ALA A 224 -6.17 -3.33 -3.37
N TYR A 225 -5.80 -4.49 -3.93
CA TYR A 225 -6.55 -5.13 -5.01
C TYR A 225 -7.80 -5.84 -4.48
N VAL A 226 -7.76 -6.35 -3.24
CA VAL A 226 -8.86 -7.08 -2.61
C VAL A 226 -10.17 -6.28 -2.63
N PRO A 227 -10.19 -4.97 -2.29
CA PRO A 227 -11.35 -4.10 -2.46
C PRO A 227 -12.06 -4.13 -3.82
N PHE A 228 -11.36 -4.47 -4.90
CA PHE A 228 -11.94 -4.49 -6.25
C PHE A 228 -12.63 -5.80 -6.61
N LEU A 229 -12.38 -6.87 -5.83
CA LEU A 229 -13.03 -8.16 -6.01
C LEU A 229 -14.49 -8.05 -5.54
N GLU A 230 -15.42 -8.26 -6.48
CA GLU A 230 -16.84 -8.45 -6.14
C GLU A 230 -17.00 -9.89 -5.64
N PHE A 231 -17.50 -10.04 -4.40
CA PHE A 231 -17.90 -11.32 -3.79
C PHE A 231 -19.43 -11.43 -3.80
#